data_AF-Q2WB64-F1
#
_entry.id   AF-Q2WB64-F1
#
_cell.length_a   1.000
_cell.length_b   1.000
_cell.length_c   1.000
_cell.angle_alpha   90.00
_cell.angle_beta   90.00
_cell.angle_gamma   90.00
#
_symmetry.space_group_name_H-M   'P 1'
#
loop_
_entity.id
_entity.type
_entity.pdbx_description
1 polymer ?
#
loop_
_entity_poly.entity_id
_entity_poly.type
_entity_poly.pdbx_seq_one_letter_code
_entity_poly.pdbx_strand_id
1 'polypeptide(L)'
;MTDISSYAYRWPHGDLAADSHWSPTASGRFLTRSMPESLADLEADSRWPSFFPCPLVLVTTRDGDRVLLEKVVGASVVNRFPYTLALSFCTQSLSSRHYVRRTFIDALERSGSASVQFLPPGPALDAAMKAIVEGPEEQTDQRIRTSGLATRPARTNDAPVFTDAHMVYECRLVKPGRDFEGAAINARPYADVGSHRIFFLEINSIQLRKDIARGQSQIHWRALPLFTPVLDSATAATGDADEALKRLGYVKGYTPRYAFPSAGTTAFEADGEADGMAYKDLAPLPKDQVEVDNDRARWPCFFPSSVGMITSWTADGKANVMPCGSTTIVSRHPLVVAPCVSYAAINDRYARRQSLDDIRRTGRFGCGVPFISEAMVDAIRYSGNVSIVDDGDKLAHAGLSLAEGGASPLIDQMPVHFDCKVTGEICLGTHVMFLGEVERLFVRADVSPANPLEWIPWADVRPVQGA
;
A
#
# COMPACT_ATOMS: atom_id res chain seq x y z
N MET A 1 -23.70 -4.19 -14.79
CA MET A 1 -22.46 -3.96 -14.02
C MET A 1 -21.48 -3.27 -14.94
N THR A 2 -20.81 -2.21 -14.50
CA THR A 2 -19.72 -1.61 -15.27
C THR A 2 -18.59 -2.63 -15.34
N ASP A 3 -18.22 -3.03 -16.56
CA ASP A 3 -17.07 -3.90 -16.76
C ASP A 3 -15.79 -3.08 -16.53
N ILE A 4 -15.13 -3.33 -15.40
CA ILE A 4 -13.88 -2.68 -15.01
C ILE A 4 -12.65 -3.49 -15.40
N SER A 5 -12.81 -4.57 -16.18
CA SER A 5 -11.71 -5.46 -16.59
C SER A 5 -10.64 -4.74 -17.42
N SER A 6 -11.00 -3.68 -18.15
CA SER A 6 -10.06 -2.83 -18.89
C SER A 6 -9.05 -2.10 -17.98
N TYR A 7 -9.34 -1.96 -16.69
CA TYR A 7 -8.46 -1.36 -15.70
C TYR A 7 -7.57 -2.39 -14.98
N ALA A 8 -7.71 -3.68 -15.32
CA ALA A 8 -6.90 -4.73 -14.74
C ALA A 8 -5.45 -4.62 -15.21
N TYR A 9 -4.53 -4.70 -14.26
CA TYR A 9 -3.12 -4.88 -14.53
C TYR A 9 -2.80 -6.37 -14.42
N ARG A 10 -2.07 -6.88 -15.42
CA ARG A 10 -1.59 -8.25 -15.50
C ARG A 10 -0.08 -8.29 -15.52
N TRP A 11 0.51 -9.26 -14.82
CA TRP A 11 1.94 -9.49 -14.82
C TRP A 11 2.25 -10.98 -14.62
N PRO A 12 3.26 -11.53 -15.30
CA PRO A 12 4.26 -10.87 -16.16
C PRO A 12 3.74 -10.55 -17.57
N HIS A 13 4.44 -9.65 -18.26
CA HIS A 13 4.13 -9.24 -19.65
C HIS A 13 4.86 -10.07 -20.71
N GLY A 14 5.90 -10.80 -20.31
CA GLY A 14 6.70 -11.68 -21.15
C GLY A 14 7.02 -12.97 -20.39
N ASP A 15 7.53 -13.96 -21.12
CA ASP A 15 7.96 -15.23 -20.51
C ASP A 15 9.24 -15.01 -19.70
N LEU A 16 9.13 -15.13 -18.37
CA LEU A 16 10.25 -14.96 -17.46
C LEU A 16 11.31 -16.04 -17.66
N ALA A 17 10.94 -17.26 -18.04
CA ALA A 17 11.89 -18.34 -18.24
C ALA A 17 12.75 -18.15 -19.51
N ALA A 18 12.25 -17.37 -20.48
CA ALA A 18 12.97 -17.01 -21.70
C ALA A 18 13.85 -15.76 -21.55
N ASP A 19 13.69 -14.99 -20.48
CA ASP A 19 14.45 -13.78 -20.20
C ASP A 19 15.76 -14.13 -19.46
N SER A 20 16.89 -13.72 -20.02
CA SER A 20 18.23 -14.00 -19.50
C SER A 20 18.52 -13.43 -18.11
N HIS A 21 17.71 -12.49 -17.62
CA HIS A 21 17.84 -11.96 -16.27
C HIS A 21 17.29 -12.90 -15.19
N TRP A 22 16.53 -13.92 -15.59
CA TRP A 22 15.93 -14.89 -14.68
C TRP A 22 16.66 -16.22 -14.78
N SER A 23 16.80 -16.88 -13.64
CA SER A 23 17.33 -18.24 -13.55
C SER A 23 16.45 -19.09 -12.64
N PRO A 24 16.28 -20.40 -12.91
CA PRO A 24 15.58 -21.28 -12.01
C PRO A 24 16.37 -21.46 -10.70
N THR A 25 15.67 -21.55 -9.58
CA THR A 25 16.26 -22.00 -8.31
C THR A 25 16.60 -23.49 -8.39
N ALA A 26 17.37 -24.01 -7.42
CA ALA A 26 17.77 -25.41 -7.37
C ALA A 26 16.57 -26.40 -7.41
N SER A 27 15.44 -26.02 -6.80
CA SER A 27 14.22 -26.82 -6.81
C SER A 27 13.42 -26.71 -8.12
N GLY A 28 13.73 -25.74 -8.98
CA GLY A 28 12.96 -25.41 -10.19
C GLY A 28 11.56 -24.83 -9.91
N ARG A 29 11.17 -24.69 -8.64
CA ARG A 29 9.83 -24.19 -8.25
C ARG A 29 9.71 -22.68 -8.38
N PHE A 30 10.84 -21.97 -8.32
CA PHE A 30 10.91 -20.52 -8.47
C PHE A 30 11.91 -20.16 -9.57
N LEU A 31 11.64 -19.06 -10.25
CA LEU A 31 12.61 -18.26 -10.99
C LEU A 31 13.13 -17.17 -10.07
N THR A 32 14.39 -16.79 -10.23
CA THR A 32 15.01 -15.72 -9.46
C THR A 32 15.72 -14.71 -10.35
N ARG A 33 15.67 -13.44 -9.95
CA ARG A 33 16.35 -12.32 -10.60
C ARG A 33 17.13 -11.53 -9.55
N SER A 34 18.39 -11.24 -9.84
CA SER A 34 19.22 -10.37 -8.99
C SER A 34 18.87 -8.91 -9.25
N MET A 35 18.95 -8.09 -8.19
CA MET A 35 18.61 -6.67 -8.21
C MET A 35 19.77 -5.86 -7.58
N PRO A 36 19.91 -4.56 -7.88
CA PRO A 36 19.08 -3.77 -8.80
C PRO A 36 19.34 -4.08 -10.28
N GLU A 37 18.38 -3.72 -11.13
CA GLU A 37 18.51 -3.77 -12.59
C GLU A 37 19.55 -2.77 -13.09
N SER A 38 20.14 -3.00 -14.26
CA SER A 38 21.03 -2.00 -14.86
C SER A 38 20.22 -0.80 -15.38
N LEU A 39 20.87 0.36 -15.53
CA LEU A 39 20.23 1.54 -16.13
C LEU A 39 19.73 1.28 -17.57
N ALA A 40 20.42 0.40 -18.31
CA ALA A 40 19.99 0.01 -19.66
C ALA A 40 18.69 -0.81 -19.63
N ASP A 41 18.54 -1.72 -18.67
CA ASP A 41 17.30 -2.49 -18.48
C ASP A 41 16.13 -1.55 -18.14
N LEU A 42 16.39 -0.55 -17.28
CA LEU A 42 15.38 0.43 -16.89
C LEU A 42 14.96 1.34 -18.05
N GLU A 43 15.90 1.80 -18.86
CA GLU A 43 15.59 2.62 -20.04
C GLU A 43 14.72 1.83 -21.02
N ALA A 44 15.02 0.54 -21.22
CA ALA A 44 14.26 -0.35 -22.09
C ALA A 44 12.85 -0.67 -21.54
N ASP A 45 12.74 -1.00 -20.24
CA ASP A 45 11.46 -1.26 -19.58
C ASP A 45 11.51 -0.97 -18.08
N SER A 46 11.15 0.26 -17.73
CA SER A 46 11.05 0.67 -16.32
C SER A 46 9.73 0.27 -15.66
N ARG A 47 8.89 -0.59 -16.26
CA ARG A 47 7.75 -1.15 -15.51
C ARG A 47 8.25 -1.75 -14.20
N TRP A 48 7.44 -1.64 -13.16
CA TRP A 48 7.77 -2.22 -11.87
C TRP A 48 7.73 -3.75 -12.00
N PRO A 49 8.86 -4.45 -11.78
CA PRO A 49 8.87 -5.90 -11.84
C PRO A 49 8.00 -6.42 -10.70
N SER A 50 7.05 -7.30 -11.03
CA SER A 50 6.15 -7.88 -10.05
C SER A 50 5.42 -6.83 -9.19
N PHE A 51 4.93 -5.76 -9.81
CA PHE A 51 4.27 -4.63 -9.13
C PHE A 51 3.38 -5.15 -7.99
N PHE A 52 3.84 -4.89 -6.76
CA PHE A 52 3.06 -5.20 -5.57
C PHE A 52 1.70 -4.53 -5.78
N PRO A 53 0.58 -5.26 -5.69
CA PRO A 53 -0.74 -4.67 -5.86
C PRO A 53 -0.79 -3.41 -5.02
N CYS A 54 -1.04 -2.27 -5.63
CA CYS A 54 -0.93 -0.95 -4.99
C CYS A 54 -2.08 -0.09 -5.49
N PRO A 55 -2.72 0.70 -4.63
CA PRO A 55 -3.68 1.70 -5.08
C PRO A 55 -2.97 2.75 -5.94
N LEU A 56 -3.65 3.21 -6.99
CA LEU A 56 -3.31 4.44 -7.67
C LEU A 56 -4.27 5.54 -7.22
N VAL A 57 -3.71 6.76 -7.11
CA VAL A 57 -4.46 7.95 -6.69
C VAL A 57 -4.13 9.13 -7.59
N LEU A 58 -5.04 10.09 -7.65
CA LEU A 58 -4.78 11.39 -8.22
C LEU A 58 -4.43 12.36 -7.09
N VAL A 59 -3.39 13.16 -7.28
CA VAL A 59 -2.92 14.14 -6.30
C VAL A 59 -2.90 15.51 -6.95
N THR A 60 -3.50 16.47 -6.27
CA THR A 60 -3.45 17.88 -6.67
C THR A 60 -2.72 18.71 -5.62
N THR A 61 -2.06 19.77 -6.07
CA THR A 61 -1.50 20.81 -5.21
C THR A 61 -1.65 22.18 -5.88
N ARG A 62 -1.62 23.26 -5.09
CA ARG A 62 -1.70 24.64 -5.59
C ARG A 62 -0.51 25.45 -5.08
N ASP A 63 0.16 26.14 -5.97
CA ASP A 63 1.29 27.02 -5.69
C ASP A 63 1.07 28.36 -6.39
N GLY A 64 0.62 29.37 -5.62
CA GLY A 64 0.10 30.61 -6.15
C GLY A 64 -1.09 30.36 -7.10
N ASP A 65 -0.99 30.87 -8.32
CA ASP A 65 -2.01 30.69 -9.37
C ASP A 65 -1.90 29.33 -10.10
N ARG A 66 -0.83 28.57 -9.86
CA ARG A 66 -0.60 27.28 -10.53
C ARG A 66 -1.32 26.17 -9.78
N VAL A 67 -2.04 25.34 -10.53
CA VAL A 67 -2.70 24.15 -9.99
C VAL A 67 -2.18 22.93 -10.74
N LEU A 68 -1.65 21.97 -10.00
CA LEU A 68 -0.91 20.85 -10.56
C LEU A 68 -1.63 19.53 -10.30
N LEU A 69 -1.52 18.59 -11.23
CA LEU A 69 -2.11 17.25 -11.14
C LEU A 69 -1.06 16.17 -11.44
N GLU A 70 -0.99 15.19 -10.56
CA GLU A 70 -0.18 13.99 -10.74
C GLU A 70 -0.94 12.72 -10.40
N LYS A 71 -0.49 11.60 -10.99
CA LYS A 71 -0.86 10.26 -10.53
C LYS A 71 0.25 9.71 -9.63
N VAL A 72 -0.12 9.18 -8.48
CA VAL A 72 0.82 8.52 -7.56
C VAL A 72 0.45 7.06 -7.41
N VAL A 73 1.46 6.22 -7.49
CA VAL A 73 1.39 4.78 -7.27
C VAL A 73 1.74 4.50 -5.82
N GLY A 74 1.00 3.61 -5.16
CA GLY A 74 1.37 3.11 -3.83
C GLY A 74 1.18 4.15 -2.72
N ALA A 75 0.28 5.12 -2.91
CA ALA A 75 -0.15 5.99 -1.83
C ALA A 75 -0.69 5.12 -0.68
N SER A 76 -0.08 5.22 0.49
CA SER A 76 -0.38 4.33 1.61
C SER A 76 -0.36 5.10 2.92
N VAL A 77 -1.28 4.75 3.83
CA VAL A 77 -1.26 5.26 5.19
C VAL A 77 -0.20 4.48 5.97
N VAL A 78 0.90 5.18 6.25
CA VAL A 78 2.14 4.64 6.83
C VAL A 78 2.21 4.83 8.34
N ASN A 79 1.33 5.65 8.92
CA ASN A 79 1.21 5.81 10.35
C ASN A 79 -0.23 6.15 10.76
N ARG A 80 -0.59 5.75 11.98
CA ARG A 80 -1.93 5.93 12.54
C ARG A 80 -2.07 7.18 13.41
N PHE A 81 -1.04 7.51 14.19
CA PHE A 81 -1.09 8.59 15.17
C PHE A 81 0.13 9.52 15.01
N PRO A 82 -0.04 10.66 14.32
CA PRO A 82 -1.22 11.06 13.53
C PRO A 82 -1.34 10.27 12.21
N TYR A 83 -2.51 10.32 11.58
CA TYR A 83 -2.71 9.69 10.27
C TYR A 83 -1.77 10.29 9.23
N THR A 84 -0.82 9.50 8.76
CA THR A 84 0.21 9.97 7.84
C THR A 84 0.17 9.13 6.57
N LEU A 85 0.05 9.81 5.43
CA LEU A 85 0.15 9.23 4.10
C LEU A 85 1.57 9.40 3.56
N ALA A 86 2.11 8.38 2.90
CA ALA A 86 3.33 8.47 2.10
C ALA A 86 2.97 8.61 0.61
N LEU A 87 3.56 9.62 -0.06
CA LEU A 87 3.50 9.81 -1.50
C LEU A 87 4.90 9.82 -2.09
N SER A 88 5.20 8.92 -3.02
CA SER A 88 6.51 8.83 -3.64
C SER A 88 6.52 9.44 -5.05
N PHE A 89 7.49 10.31 -5.32
CA PHE A 89 7.67 10.98 -6.60
C PHE A 89 9.08 10.76 -7.13
N CYS A 90 9.18 10.45 -8.42
CA CYS A 90 10.45 10.21 -9.08
C CYS A 90 11.27 11.50 -9.22
N THR A 91 12.53 11.47 -8.79
CA THR A 91 13.48 12.58 -8.81
C THR A 91 14.64 12.36 -9.78
N GLN A 92 14.71 11.19 -10.41
CA GLN A 92 15.72 10.81 -11.39
C GLN A 92 15.06 10.32 -12.67
N SER A 93 15.57 10.71 -13.83
CA SER A 93 15.09 10.16 -15.11
C SER A 93 15.64 8.75 -15.28
N LEU A 94 14.75 7.76 -15.34
CA LEU A 94 15.09 6.34 -15.55
C LEU A 94 14.62 5.81 -16.91
N SER A 95 13.65 6.48 -17.52
CA SER A 95 13.06 6.20 -18.84
C SER A 95 11.99 7.25 -19.17
N SER A 96 11.40 7.18 -20.35
CA SER A 96 10.20 7.97 -20.71
C SER A 96 9.00 7.76 -19.78
N ARG A 97 8.89 6.60 -19.10
CA ARG A 97 7.79 6.28 -18.17
C ARG A 97 8.06 6.72 -16.73
N HIS A 98 9.33 6.83 -16.36
CA HIS A 98 9.81 7.22 -15.03
C HIS A 98 10.69 8.46 -15.19
N TYR A 99 10.03 9.59 -15.38
CA TYR A 99 10.64 10.91 -15.52
C TYR A 99 10.61 11.68 -14.18
N VAL A 100 11.48 12.68 -14.08
CA VAL A 100 11.59 13.56 -12.92
C VAL A 100 10.34 14.43 -12.79
N ARG A 101 9.70 14.46 -11.62
CA ARG A 101 8.46 15.23 -11.35
C ARG A 101 8.72 16.56 -10.64
N ARG A 102 9.78 17.28 -11.07
CA ARG A 102 10.32 18.49 -10.42
C ARG A 102 9.24 19.54 -10.17
N THR A 103 8.47 19.89 -11.20
CA THR A 103 7.43 20.92 -11.17
C THR A 103 6.37 20.64 -10.10
N PHE A 104 5.91 19.39 -9.97
CA PHE A 104 4.97 19.01 -8.92
C PHE A 104 5.61 18.98 -7.53
N ILE A 105 6.81 18.40 -7.41
CA ILE A 105 7.58 18.31 -6.17
C ILE A 105 7.81 19.70 -5.58
N ASP A 106 8.31 20.62 -6.39
CA ASP A 106 8.65 21.98 -5.97
C ASP A 106 7.40 22.75 -5.55
N ALA A 107 6.27 22.55 -6.22
CA ALA A 107 4.99 23.14 -5.85
C ALA A 107 4.45 22.58 -4.53
N LEU A 108 4.56 21.26 -4.31
CA LEU A 108 4.15 20.61 -3.05
C LEU A 108 5.00 21.09 -1.86
N GLU A 109 6.31 21.27 -2.06
CA GLU A 109 7.21 21.79 -1.03
C GLU A 109 6.88 23.24 -0.66
N ARG A 110 6.54 24.08 -1.64
CA ARG A 110 6.15 25.49 -1.39
C ARG A 110 4.77 25.62 -0.77
N SER A 111 3.79 24.85 -1.26
CA SER A 111 2.41 24.92 -0.78
C SER A 111 2.22 24.25 0.58
N GLY A 112 3.04 23.24 0.89
CA GLY A 112 2.93 22.44 2.09
C GLY A 112 1.66 21.61 2.18
N SER A 113 0.88 21.47 1.10
CA SER A 113 -0.42 20.78 1.13
C SER A 113 -0.78 20.11 -0.20
N ALA A 114 -1.62 19.06 -0.10
CA ALA A 114 -2.13 18.34 -1.24
C ALA A 114 -3.51 17.75 -0.95
N SER A 115 -4.28 17.55 -2.02
CA SER A 115 -5.53 16.77 -1.97
C SER A 115 -5.32 15.47 -2.73
N VAL A 116 -5.45 14.34 -2.03
CA VAL A 116 -5.29 12.98 -2.55
C VAL A 116 -6.66 12.39 -2.78
N GLN A 117 -6.94 11.96 -3.99
CA GLN A 117 -8.31 11.79 -4.48
C GLN A 117 -8.47 10.46 -5.21
N PHE A 118 -9.64 9.86 -5.00
CA PHE A 118 -10.02 8.58 -5.58
C PHE A 118 -11.20 8.79 -6.52
N LEU A 119 -10.99 8.47 -7.80
CA LEU A 119 -12.02 8.44 -8.83
C LEU A 119 -12.34 6.97 -9.14
N PRO A 120 -13.61 6.62 -9.36
CA PRO A 120 -13.95 5.28 -9.80
C PRO A 120 -13.50 5.07 -11.26
N PRO A 121 -13.21 3.82 -11.67
CA PRO A 121 -13.12 3.44 -13.08
C PRO A 121 -14.27 4.03 -13.92
N GLY A 122 -13.92 4.71 -15.01
CA GLY A 122 -14.87 5.34 -15.92
C GLY A 122 -14.31 6.59 -16.62
N PRO A 123 -15.16 7.32 -17.37
CA PRO A 123 -14.74 8.41 -18.24
C PRO A 123 -13.94 9.52 -17.54
N ALA A 124 -14.28 9.85 -16.28
CA ALA A 124 -13.57 10.87 -15.53
C ALA A 124 -12.13 10.45 -15.19
N LEU A 125 -11.95 9.21 -14.72
CA LEU A 125 -10.62 8.65 -14.46
C LEU A 125 -9.81 8.57 -15.76
N ASP A 126 -10.43 8.12 -16.86
CA ASP A 126 -9.77 8.02 -18.16
C ASP A 126 -9.28 9.38 -18.65
N ALA A 127 -10.11 10.43 -18.53
CA ALA A 127 -9.75 11.79 -18.92
C ALA A 127 -8.59 12.35 -18.08
N ALA A 128 -8.59 12.14 -16.77
CA ALA A 128 -7.48 12.54 -15.89
C ALA A 128 -6.19 11.79 -16.24
N MET A 129 -6.27 10.47 -16.41
CA MET A 129 -5.12 9.64 -16.74
C MET A 129 -4.55 9.97 -18.12
N LYS A 130 -5.42 10.21 -19.12
CA LYS A 130 -5.02 10.67 -20.45
C LYS A 130 -4.25 11.99 -20.37
N ALA A 131 -4.77 12.98 -19.64
CA ALA A 131 -4.08 14.27 -19.47
C ALA A 131 -2.71 14.12 -18.78
N ILE A 132 -2.55 13.18 -17.85
CA ILE A 132 -1.27 12.91 -17.17
C ILE A 132 -0.28 12.17 -18.08
N VAL A 133 -0.75 11.24 -18.91
CA VAL A 133 0.10 10.43 -19.79
C VAL A 133 0.53 11.22 -21.03
N GLU A 134 -0.37 12.01 -21.61
CA GLU A 134 -0.10 12.80 -22.82
C GLU A 134 0.54 14.16 -22.49
N GLY A 135 0.28 14.70 -21.31
CA GLY A 135 0.84 15.97 -20.85
C GLY A 135 2.26 15.82 -20.33
N PRO A 136 3.29 16.40 -20.98
CA PRO A 136 4.67 16.36 -20.49
C PRO A 136 4.79 17.06 -19.13
N GLU A 137 5.92 16.84 -18.44
CA GLU A 137 6.10 17.31 -17.07
C GLU A 137 5.98 18.83 -16.95
N GLU A 138 6.49 19.56 -17.94
CA GLU A 138 6.47 21.02 -18.00
C GLU A 138 5.05 21.59 -18.09
N GLN A 139 4.08 20.77 -18.49
CA GLN A 139 2.67 21.12 -18.64
C GLN A 139 1.80 20.56 -17.50
N THR A 140 2.41 20.18 -16.37
CA THR A 140 1.69 19.63 -15.22
C THR A 140 0.56 20.56 -14.73
N ASP A 141 0.72 21.87 -14.86
CA ASP A 141 -0.28 22.88 -14.48
C ASP A 141 -1.43 23.05 -15.49
N GLN A 142 -1.33 22.42 -16.66
CA GLN A 142 -2.38 22.39 -17.67
C GLN A 142 -3.23 21.12 -17.62
N ARG A 143 -2.77 20.08 -16.90
CA ARG A 143 -3.39 18.75 -16.90
C ARG A 143 -4.84 18.73 -16.43
N ILE A 144 -5.19 19.51 -15.40
CA ILE A 144 -6.59 19.63 -14.95
C ILE A 144 -7.46 20.28 -16.03
N ARG A 145 -6.95 21.31 -16.69
CA ARG A 145 -7.68 22.00 -17.76
C ARG A 145 -7.87 21.07 -18.96
N THR A 146 -6.82 20.32 -19.30
CA THR A 146 -6.77 19.36 -20.42
C THR A 146 -7.65 18.14 -20.19
N SER A 147 -7.79 17.68 -18.94
CA SER A 147 -8.73 16.60 -18.61
C SER A 147 -10.19 17.01 -18.77
N GLY A 148 -10.48 18.32 -18.79
CA GLY A 148 -11.84 18.85 -18.89
C GLY A 148 -12.70 18.61 -17.65
N LEU A 149 -12.11 18.09 -16.57
CA LEU A 149 -12.83 17.80 -15.33
C LEU A 149 -13.06 19.07 -14.52
N ALA A 150 -14.23 19.16 -13.90
CA ALA A 150 -14.53 20.24 -12.97
C ALA A 150 -13.84 20.00 -11.62
N THR A 151 -13.48 21.10 -10.97
CA THR A 151 -12.91 21.09 -9.62
C THR A 151 -13.65 22.07 -8.71
N ARG A 152 -13.60 21.80 -7.41
CA ARG A 152 -14.06 22.67 -6.33
C ARG A 152 -12.92 22.94 -5.34
N PRO A 153 -13.04 23.97 -4.47
CA PRO A 153 -12.10 24.16 -3.37
C PRO A 153 -12.07 22.95 -2.42
N ALA A 154 -10.90 22.69 -1.85
CA ALA A 154 -10.75 21.86 -0.65
C ALA A 154 -11.22 22.63 0.60
N ARG A 155 -11.39 21.93 1.72
CA ARG A 155 -11.90 22.47 2.99
C ARG A 155 -10.82 23.04 3.88
N THR A 156 -9.66 22.38 3.91
CA THR A 156 -8.55 22.58 4.86
C THR A 156 -7.25 23.00 4.17
N ASN A 157 -7.23 23.04 2.83
CA ASN A 157 -6.10 23.50 2.03
C ASN A 157 -6.56 24.12 0.71
N ASP A 158 -5.61 24.62 -0.07
CA ASP A 158 -5.87 25.31 -1.35
C ASP A 158 -5.79 24.38 -2.58
N ALA A 159 -5.48 23.11 -2.39
CA ALA A 159 -5.36 22.12 -3.46
C ALA A 159 -6.76 21.68 -3.93
N PRO A 160 -7.11 21.89 -5.21
CA PRO A 160 -8.48 21.67 -5.67
C PRO A 160 -8.86 20.20 -5.74
N VAL A 161 -10.16 19.96 -5.60
CA VAL A 161 -10.76 18.63 -5.55
C VAL A 161 -11.64 18.42 -6.78
N PHE A 162 -11.48 17.31 -7.48
CA PHE A 162 -12.36 16.91 -8.57
C PHE A 162 -13.78 16.66 -8.06
N THR A 163 -14.76 17.14 -8.80
CA THR A 163 -16.18 16.89 -8.49
C THR A 163 -16.56 15.41 -8.54
N ASP A 164 -15.86 14.64 -9.36
CA ASP A 164 -16.08 13.20 -9.57
C ASP A 164 -15.38 12.31 -8.52
N ALA A 165 -14.61 12.88 -7.60
CA ALA A 165 -13.95 12.12 -6.54
C ALA A 165 -14.98 11.50 -5.60
N HIS A 166 -14.88 10.19 -5.36
CA HIS A 166 -15.74 9.50 -4.40
C HIS A 166 -15.19 9.53 -2.97
N MET A 167 -13.87 9.76 -2.83
CA MET A 167 -13.19 9.91 -1.56
C MET A 167 -11.98 10.84 -1.71
N VAL A 168 -11.69 11.61 -0.67
CA VAL A 168 -10.58 12.58 -0.66
C VAL A 168 -9.91 12.57 0.72
N TYR A 169 -8.58 12.56 0.71
CA TYR A 169 -7.77 12.96 1.85
C TYR A 169 -7.19 14.34 1.57
N GLU A 170 -7.54 15.29 2.43
CA GLU A 170 -6.88 16.59 2.43
C GLU A 170 -5.73 16.56 3.42
N CYS A 171 -4.54 16.85 2.92
CA CYS A 171 -3.32 16.63 3.67
C CYS A 171 -2.44 17.88 3.73
N ARG A 172 -1.62 17.94 4.77
CA ARG A 172 -0.51 18.89 4.91
C ARG A 172 0.79 18.14 5.16
N LEU A 173 1.91 18.69 4.69
CA LEU A 173 3.23 18.15 5.01
C LEU A 173 3.40 18.02 6.53
N VAL A 174 3.91 16.87 6.98
CA VAL A 174 4.18 16.65 8.41
C VAL A 174 5.18 17.70 8.91
N LYS A 175 5.06 18.05 10.20
CA LYS A 175 5.97 18.97 10.87
C LYS A 175 6.91 18.20 11.79
N PRO A 176 8.10 18.75 12.09
CA PRO A 176 8.95 18.21 13.14
C PRO A 176 8.18 18.04 14.44
N GLY A 177 8.32 16.87 15.04
CA GLY A 177 7.54 16.48 16.22
C GLY A 177 8.30 15.49 17.09
N ARG A 178 7.57 14.87 18.02
CA ARG A 178 8.07 13.77 18.84
C ARG A 178 7.10 12.61 18.80
N ASP A 179 7.62 11.41 18.94
CA ASP A 179 6.78 10.21 19.10
C ASP A 179 6.39 9.99 20.57
N PHE A 180 5.74 8.85 20.84
CA PHE A 180 5.25 8.47 22.17
C PHE A 180 6.37 8.18 23.18
N GLU A 181 7.60 7.94 22.72
CA GLU A 181 8.79 7.78 23.57
C GLU A 181 9.56 9.10 23.73
N GLY A 182 9.07 10.19 23.12
CA GLY A 182 9.70 11.50 23.14
C GLY A 182 10.84 11.67 22.14
N ALA A 183 11.12 10.67 21.29
CA ALA A 183 12.14 10.74 20.25
C ALA A 183 11.70 11.70 19.14
N ALA A 184 12.64 12.47 18.59
CA ALA A 184 12.34 13.41 17.51
C ALA A 184 11.99 12.67 16.21
N ILE A 185 10.90 13.08 15.56
CA ILE A 185 10.43 12.51 14.30
C ILE A 185 10.14 13.63 13.29
N ASN A 186 10.04 13.26 12.00
CA ASN A 186 9.65 14.18 10.92
C ASN A 186 10.53 15.43 10.83
N ALA A 187 11.85 15.29 11.06
CA ALA A 187 12.81 16.39 10.96
C ALA A 187 12.73 17.12 9.61
N ARG A 188 12.33 16.40 8.56
CA ARG A 188 11.90 16.92 7.27
C ARG A 188 10.56 16.26 6.91
N PRO A 189 9.73 16.90 6.07
CA PRO A 189 8.48 16.33 5.60
C PRO A 189 8.67 15.27 4.50
N TYR A 190 9.92 14.89 4.19
CA TYR A 190 10.24 13.91 3.18
C TYR A 190 11.53 13.15 3.49
N ALA A 191 11.71 12.03 2.80
CA ALA A 191 12.96 11.28 2.71
C ALA A 191 13.32 11.00 1.25
N ASP A 192 14.60 11.16 0.90
CA ASP A 192 15.13 10.77 -0.42
C ASP A 192 15.55 9.29 -0.36
N VAL A 193 15.00 8.48 -1.26
CA VAL A 193 15.21 7.02 -1.30
C VAL A 193 15.42 6.59 -2.75
N GLY A 194 16.65 6.23 -3.10
CA GLY A 194 17.01 5.89 -4.47
C GLY A 194 16.64 6.99 -5.46
N SER A 195 15.90 6.63 -6.50
CA SER A 195 15.41 7.51 -7.56
C SER A 195 14.17 8.33 -7.20
N HIS A 196 13.74 8.33 -5.93
CA HIS A 196 12.49 8.93 -5.50
C HIS A 196 12.64 9.78 -4.24
N ARG A 197 11.71 10.73 -4.08
CA ARG A 197 11.46 11.46 -2.84
C ARG A 197 10.09 11.05 -2.29
N ILE A 198 10.07 10.58 -1.05
CA ILE A 198 8.87 10.19 -0.32
C ILE A 198 8.43 11.35 0.53
N PHE A 199 7.28 11.95 0.25
CA PHE A 199 6.65 12.94 1.12
C PHE A 199 5.74 12.27 2.14
N PHE A 200 5.79 12.77 3.37
CA PHE A 200 4.91 12.39 4.46
C PHE A 200 3.90 13.51 4.69
N LEU A 201 2.61 13.17 4.58
CA LEU A 201 1.53 14.13 4.73
C LEU A 201 0.56 13.68 5.81
N GLU A 202 0.32 14.54 6.78
CA GLU A 202 -0.72 14.35 7.79
C GLU A 202 -2.09 14.58 7.14
N ILE A 203 -3.02 13.63 7.32
CA ILE A 203 -4.40 13.76 6.84
C ILE A 203 -5.16 14.64 7.83
N ASN A 204 -5.66 15.78 7.38
CA ASN A 204 -6.40 16.74 8.20
C ASN A 204 -7.92 16.68 7.99
N SER A 205 -8.38 16.20 6.83
CA SER A 205 -9.79 15.96 6.58
C SER A 205 -9.98 14.77 5.65
N ILE A 206 -11.00 13.97 5.93
CA ILE A 206 -11.45 12.87 5.07
C ILE A 206 -12.83 13.25 4.53
N GLN A 207 -12.97 13.26 3.21
CA GLN A 207 -14.26 13.44 2.55
C GLN A 207 -14.69 12.13 1.89
N LEU A 208 -15.98 11.84 1.94
CA LEU A 208 -16.61 10.68 1.30
C LEU A 208 -17.89 11.12 0.61
N ARG A 209 -18.15 10.63 -0.61
CA ARG A 209 -19.37 10.96 -1.35
C ARG A 209 -20.60 10.62 -0.52
N LYS A 210 -21.55 11.55 -0.46
CA LYS A 210 -22.72 11.50 0.42
C LYS A 210 -23.57 10.23 0.29
N ASP A 211 -23.74 9.73 -0.93
CA ASP A 211 -24.46 8.47 -1.18
C ASP A 211 -23.72 7.26 -0.57
N ILE A 212 -22.39 7.22 -0.64
CA ILE A 212 -21.58 6.20 0.02
C ILE A 212 -21.67 6.34 1.54
N ALA A 213 -21.57 7.58 2.04
CA ALA A 213 -21.68 7.86 3.48
C ALA A 213 -23.02 7.38 4.07
N ARG A 214 -24.10 7.46 3.27
CA ARG A 214 -25.46 7.03 3.60
C ARG A 214 -25.72 5.54 3.32
N GLY A 215 -24.73 4.80 2.83
CA GLY A 215 -24.88 3.39 2.48
C GLY A 215 -25.73 3.11 1.24
N GLN A 216 -25.95 4.12 0.40
CA GLN A 216 -26.68 3.99 -0.87
C GLN A 216 -25.77 3.45 -1.98
N SER A 217 -24.47 3.69 -1.86
CA SER A 217 -23.42 3.12 -2.71
C SER A 217 -22.32 2.50 -1.86
N GLN A 218 -21.58 1.56 -2.45
CA GLN A 218 -20.43 0.91 -1.84
C GLN A 218 -19.19 1.06 -2.72
N ILE A 219 -18.05 1.33 -2.07
CA ILE A 219 -16.73 1.19 -2.68
C ILE A 219 -16.31 -0.28 -2.60
N HIS A 220 -16.00 -0.85 -3.75
CA HIS A 220 -15.49 -2.21 -3.90
C HIS A 220 -13.99 -2.19 -4.16
N TRP A 221 -13.23 -2.87 -3.31
CA TRP A 221 -11.78 -2.97 -3.43
C TRP A 221 -11.30 -4.41 -3.29
N ARG A 222 -10.32 -4.75 -4.13
CA ARG A 222 -9.66 -6.04 -4.13
C ARG A 222 -8.23 -5.85 -3.64
N ALA A 223 -8.01 -6.14 -2.36
CA ALA A 223 -6.72 -5.87 -1.70
C ALA A 223 -5.61 -6.86 -2.07
N LEU A 224 -5.97 -8.01 -2.67
CA LEU A 224 -5.05 -9.05 -3.12
C LEU A 224 -5.22 -9.31 -4.62
N PRO A 225 -4.16 -9.72 -5.34
CA PRO A 225 -4.28 -10.12 -6.73
C PRO A 225 -5.02 -11.46 -6.86
N LEU A 226 -5.56 -11.71 -8.05
CA LEU A 226 -5.99 -13.02 -8.51
C LEU A 226 -4.77 -13.76 -9.04
N PHE A 227 -4.71 -15.06 -8.76
CA PHE A 227 -3.73 -16.00 -9.28
C PHE A 227 -4.27 -17.42 -9.11
N THR A 228 -3.96 -18.32 -10.04
CA THR A 228 -4.35 -19.73 -9.97
C THR A 228 -3.07 -20.56 -9.94
N PRO A 229 -2.66 -21.10 -8.78
CA PRO A 229 -1.48 -21.96 -8.72
C PRO A 229 -1.74 -23.23 -9.52
N VAL A 230 -0.73 -23.64 -10.29
CA VAL A 230 -0.72 -24.90 -11.06
C VAL A 230 0.28 -25.89 -10.47
N LEU A 231 1.33 -25.40 -9.81
CA LEU A 231 2.26 -26.25 -9.07
C LEU A 231 1.70 -26.53 -7.68
N ASP A 232 1.62 -27.81 -7.32
CA ASP A 232 1.30 -28.23 -5.95
C ASP A 232 2.23 -27.54 -4.96
N SER A 233 1.68 -26.89 -3.93
CA SER A 233 2.51 -26.42 -2.82
C SER A 233 2.96 -27.61 -1.98
N ALA A 234 4.12 -27.48 -1.33
CA ALA A 234 4.47 -28.43 -0.28
C ALA A 234 3.29 -28.52 0.72
N THR A 235 2.88 -29.74 1.04
CA THR A 235 1.77 -29.99 1.96
C THR A 235 2.16 -29.43 3.33
N ALA A 236 1.56 -28.30 3.71
CA ALA A 236 1.60 -27.83 5.08
C ALA A 236 0.79 -28.81 5.95
N ALA A 237 1.25 -29.06 7.17
CA ALA A 237 0.43 -29.76 8.14
C ALA A 237 -0.86 -28.96 8.35
N THR A 238 -2.01 -29.63 8.39
CA THR A 238 -3.28 -29.01 8.81
C THR A 238 -3.17 -28.70 10.29
N GLY A 239 -2.71 -27.50 10.63
CA GLY A 239 -2.81 -26.98 11.98
C GLY A 239 -4.27 -26.69 12.33
N ASP A 240 -4.64 -26.89 13.59
CA ASP A 240 -5.96 -26.52 14.13
C ASP A 240 -6.02 -24.99 14.37
N ALA A 241 -5.83 -24.22 13.29
CA ALA A 241 -5.80 -22.76 13.30
C ALA A 241 -7.07 -22.18 13.95
N ASP A 242 -8.21 -22.83 13.72
CA ASP A 242 -9.51 -22.44 14.26
C ASP A 242 -9.60 -22.64 15.77
N GLU A 243 -9.07 -23.72 16.34
CA GLU A 243 -9.03 -23.87 17.80
C GLU A 243 -8.16 -22.83 18.49
N ALA A 244 -6.98 -22.53 17.93
CA ALA A 244 -6.09 -21.52 18.50
C ALA A 244 -6.74 -20.12 18.45
N LEU A 245 -7.41 -19.77 17.35
CA LEU A 245 -8.13 -18.50 17.23
C LEU A 245 -9.34 -18.40 18.18
N LYS A 246 -10.07 -19.49 18.44
CA LYS A 246 -11.19 -19.52 19.40
C LYS A 246 -10.78 -19.19 20.84
N ARG A 247 -9.50 -19.39 21.19
CA ARG A 247 -8.97 -19.11 22.53
C ARG A 247 -8.62 -17.63 22.72
N LEU A 248 -8.61 -16.83 21.66
CA LEU A 248 -8.36 -15.39 21.73
C LEU A 248 -9.63 -14.64 22.11
N GLY A 249 -9.54 -13.68 23.04
CA GLY A 249 -10.66 -12.82 23.42
C GLY A 249 -11.14 -11.89 22.30
N TYR A 250 -10.29 -11.65 21.30
CA TYR A 250 -10.60 -10.86 20.11
C TYR A 250 -9.84 -11.37 18.89
N VAL A 251 -10.53 -11.55 17.77
CA VAL A 251 -9.94 -11.95 16.49
C VAL A 251 -10.23 -10.87 15.44
N LYS A 252 -9.17 -10.31 14.86
CA LYS A 252 -9.25 -9.40 13.72
C LYS A 252 -9.73 -10.19 12.50
N GLY A 253 -10.85 -9.77 11.91
CA GLY A 253 -11.30 -10.27 10.62
C GLY A 253 -10.42 -9.78 9.47
N TYR A 254 -10.44 -10.51 8.36
CA TYR A 254 -9.81 -10.11 7.11
C TYR A 254 -10.66 -10.61 5.93
N THR A 255 -10.84 -9.75 4.93
CA THR A 255 -11.41 -10.11 3.63
C THR A 255 -10.57 -9.47 2.53
N PRO A 256 -10.20 -10.19 1.46
CA PRO A 256 -9.50 -9.58 0.34
C PRO A 256 -10.45 -8.83 -0.61
N ARG A 257 -11.77 -8.96 -0.41
CA ARG A 257 -12.83 -8.31 -1.20
C ARG A 257 -13.65 -7.40 -0.28
N TYR A 258 -13.28 -6.14 -0.23
CA TYR A 258 -13.95 -5.13 0.57
C TYR A 258 -15.16 -4.55 -0.18
N ALA A 259 -16.25 -4.34 0.55
CA ALA A 259 -17.40 -3.54 0.14
C ALA A 259 -17.68 -2.55 1.28
N PHE A 260 -17.44 -1.25 1.03
CA PHE A 260 -17.51 -0.21 2.06
C PHE A 260 -18.53 0.88 1.70
N PRO A 261 -19.44 1.28 2.61
CA PRO A 261 -19.65 0.71 3.93
C PRO A 261 -20.24 -0.70 3.86
N SER A 262 -20.07 -1.49 4.91
CA SER A 262 -20.80 -2.75 5.03
C SER A 262 -22.31 -2.46 5.06
N ALA A 263 -23.11 -3.34 4.46
CA ALA A 263 -24.57 -3.18 4.45
C ALA A 263 -25.11 -3.00 5.87
N GLY A 264 -25.98 -2.01 6.08
CA GLY A 264 -26.56 -1.71 7.40
C GLY A 264 -25.60 -1.05 8.41
N THR A 265 -24.43 -0.57 7.96
CA THR A 265 -23.48 0.17 8.81
C THR A 265 -23.38 1.63 8.39
N THR A 266 -23.30 2.55 9.37
CA THR A 266 -22.89 3.92 9.11
C THR A 266 -21.44 3.90 8.63
N ALA A 267 -21.17 4.45 7.45
CA ALA A 267 -19.83 4.44 6.88
C ALA A 267 -18.81 5.15 7.78
N PHE A 268 -19.19 6.31 8.31
CA PHE A 268 -18.34 7.25 9.04
C PHE A 268 -19.26 8.38 9.61
N GLU A 269 -19.28 8.64 10.93
CA GLU A 269 -19.95 9.80 11.61
C GLU A 269 -19.37 11.18 11.19
N ALA A 270 -19.83 11.68 10.04
CA ALA A 270 -19.38 12.96 9.51
C ALA A 270 -19.61 14.13 10.50
N ASP A 271 -18.67 15.08 10.52
CA ASP A 271 -18.83 16.37 11.23
C ASP A 271 -19.76 17.32 10.45
N GLY A 272 -19.96 17.06 9.16
CA GLY A 272 -20.95 17.75 8.33
C GLY A 272 -20.98 17.25 6.88
N GLU A 273 -21.78 17.93 6.05
CA GLU A 273 -21.88 17.70 4.61
C GLU A 273 -21.66 19.02 3.84
N ALA A 274 -20.89 18.97 2.75
CA ALA A 274 -20.68 20.08 1.81
C ALA A 274 -20.31 19.55 0.42
N ASP A 275 -20.70 20.24 -0.65
CA ASP A 275 -20.34 19.90 -2.04
C ASP A 275 -20.60 18.44 -2.46
N GLY A 276 -21.69 17.84 -1.96
CA GLY A 276 -22.03 16.44 -2.24
C GLY A 276 -21.19 15.40 -1.48
N MET A 277 -20.35 15.85 -0.54
CA MET A 277 -19.54 15.01 0.34
C MET A 277 -20.00 15.14 1.79
N ALA A 278 -19.97 14.03 2.50
CA ALA A 278 -19.80 14.06 3.95
C ALA A 278 -18.31 14.28 4.26
N TYR A 279 -17.97 14.92 5.38
CA TYR A 279 -16.58 15.13 5.78
C TYR A 279 -16.34 14.85 7.28
N LYS A 280 -15.10 14.49 7.61
CA LYS A 280 -14.58 14.33 8.97
C LYS A 280 -13.29 15.10 9.09
N ASP A 281 -13.27 16.11 9.94
CA ASP A 281 -12.07 16.88 10.21
C ASP A 281 -11.27 16.19 11.33
N LEU A 282 -10.01 15.89 11.06
CA LEU A 282 -9.13 15.20 11.99
C LEU A 282 -8.35 16.26 12.77
N ALA A 283 -8.77 16.48 14.02
CA ALA A 283 -8.04 17.35 14.93
C ALA A 283 -6.61 16.83 15.14
N PRO A 284 -5.61 17.71 15.29
CA PRO A 284 -4.28 17.32 15.75
C PRO A 284 -4.40 16.56 17.07
N LEU A 285 -3.62 15.49 17.24
CA LEU A 285 -3.62 14.72 18.49
C LEU A 285 -3.29 15.65 19.67
N PRO A 286 -4.02 15.55 20.81
CA PRO A 286 -3.68 16.26 22.03
C PRO A 286 -2.22 15.98 22.45
N LYS A 287 -1.56 16.98 23.04
CA LYS A 287 -0.15 16.88 23.46
C LYS A 287 0.12 15.80 24.52
N ASP A 288 -0.93 15.35 25.20
CA ASP A 288 -0.94 14.46 26.35
C ASP A 288 -1.71 13.16 26.08
N GLN A 289 -1.94 12.81 24.81
CA GLN A 289 -2.74 11.62 24.50
C GLN A 289 -2.00 10.32 24.86
N VAL A 290 -2.46 9.67 25.93
CA VAL A 290 -1.96 8.37 26.41
C VAL A 290 -2.75 7.18 25.84
N GLU A 291 -4.01 7.41 25.41
CA GLU A 291 -4.91 6.36 24.92
C GLU A 291 -5.65 6.78 23.64
N VAL A 292 -5.90 5.82 22.75
CA VAL A 292 -6.69 6.05 21.54
C VAL A 292 -7.94 5.16 21.54
N ASP A 293 -9.11 5.81 21.51
CA ASP A 293 -10.39 5.15 21.26
C ASP A 293 -10.43 4.58 19.83
N ASN A 294 -10.42 3.25 19.74
CA ASN A 294 -10.46 2.50 18.50
C ASN A 294 -11.84 2.48 17.82
N ASP A 295 -12.92 2.59 18.60
CA ASP A 295 -14.28 2.49 18.08
C ASP A 295 -14.76 3.82 17.49
N ARG A 296 -14.29 4.94 18.04
CA ARG A 296 -14.35 6.25 17.36
C ARG A 296 -13.48 6.33 16.11
N ALA A 297 -12.72 5.28 15.77
CA ALA A 297 -11.79 5.24 14.65
C ALA A 297 -12.20 4.24 13.52
N ARG A 298 -13.48 3.84 13.45
CA ARG A 298 -14.10 3.09 12.34
C ARG A 298 -14.29 3.94 11.06
N TRP A 299 -13.26 4.08 10.24
CA TRP A 299 -13.29 5.02 9.10
C TRP A 299 -12.43 4.50 7.94
N PRO A 300 -12.65 4.94 6.69
CA PRO A 300 -11.93 4.43 5.52
C PRO A 300 -10.50 4.98 5.45
N CYS A 301 -9.76 5.03 6.57
CA CYS A 301 -8.38 5.51 6.65
C CYS A 301 -7.36 4.50 6.11
N PHE A 302 -7.77 3.26 5.82
CA PHE A 302 -6.89 2.21 5.28
C PHE A 302 -7.37 1.71 3.93
N PHE A 303 -8.08 2.57 3.21
CA PHE A 303 -8.76 2.20 1.99
C PHE A 303 -8.38 3.17 0.88
N PRO A 304 -8.03 2.68 -0.32
CA PRO A 304 -7.63 1.33 -0.64
C PRO A 304 -6.22 1.04 -0.10
N SER A 305 -5.98 -0.16 0.42
CA SER A 305 -4.66 -0.63 0.87
C SER A 305 -4.38 -2.04 0.39
N SER A 306 -3.11 -2.38 0.38
CA SER A 306 -2.60 -3.67 -0.07
C SER A 306 -1.89 -4.39 1.06
N VAL A 307 -1.86 -5.72 1.01
CA VAL A 307 -1.29 -6.53 2.09
C VAL A 307 -0.04 -7.25 1.62
N GLY A 308 1.05 -7.04 2.34
CA GLY A 308 2.30 -7.78 2.17
C GLY A 308 2.47 -8.77 3.30
N MET A 309 2.97 -9.96 2.99
CA MET A 309 3.31 -10.97 4.00
C MET A 309 4.79 -10.84 4.33
N ILE A 310 5.07 -10.17 5.45
CA ILE A 310 6.44 -9.83 5.85
C ILE A 310 7.04 -11.00 6.58
N THR A 311 8.13 -11.55 6.05
CA THR A 311 8.83 -12.70 6.63
C THR A 311 10.17 -12.26 7.24
N SER A 312 10.54 -12.91 8.34
CA SER A 312 11.78 -12.62 9.07
C SER A 312 12.30 -13.87 9.78
N TRP A 313 13.60 -13.90 10.06
CA TRP A 313 14.20 -14.93 10.91
C TRP A 313 14.26 -14.44 12.36
N THR A 314 13.72 -15.22 13.28
CA THR A 314 13.89 -15.00 14.72
C THR A 314 15.33 -15.26 15.16
N ALA A 315 15.69 -14.84 16.38
CA ALA A 315 17.04 -15.01 16.92
C ALA A 315 17.48 -16.48 17.01
N ASP A 316 16.55 -17.40 17.25
CA ASP A 316 16.74 -18.85 17.29
C ASP A 316 16.64 -19.53 15.91
N GLY A 317 16.53 -18.75 14.83
CA GLY A 317 16.53 -19.27 13.45
C GLY A 317 15.19 -19.83 12.97
N LYS A 318 14.09 -19.52 13.66
CA LYS A 318 12.74 -19.88 13.20
C LYS A 318 12.20 -18.86 12.21
N ALA A 319 11.42 -19.34 11.25
CA ALA A 319 10.76 -18.47 10.28
C ALA A 319 9.51 -17.85 10.88
N ASN A 320 9.41 -16.53 10.81
CA ASN A 320 8.25 -15.74 11.21
C ASN A 320 7.57 -15.13 9.98
N VAL A 321 6.26 -14.88 10.09
CA VAL A 321 5.47 -14.18 9.08
C VAL A 321 4.40 -13.31 9.74
N MET A 322 4.18 -12.11 9.20
CA MET A 322 3.05 -11.26 9.58
C MET A 322 2.41 -10.57 8.36
N PRO A 323 1.08 -10.44 8.32
CA PRO A 323 0.43 -9.59 7.33
C PRO A 323 0.63 -8.11 7.69
N CYS A 324 1.00 -7.30 6.72
CA CYS A 324 1.19 -5.86 6.87
C CYS A 324 0.38 -5.12 5.80
N GLY A 325 -0.73 -4.49 6.21
CA GLY A 325 -1.60 -3.68 5.33
C GLY A 325 -1.02 -2.30 4.98
N SER A 326 0.02 -1.86 5.69
CA SER A 326 0.78 -0.63 5.40
C SER A 326 2.09 -0.97 4.69
N THR A 327 2.01 -1.81 3.67
CA THR A 327 3.14 -2.14 2.78
C THR A 327 3.00 -1.38 1.48
N THR A 328 4.07 -0.76 1.01
CA THR A 328 4.08 -0.06 -0.28
C THR A 328 5.45 -0.14 -0.95
N ILE A 329 5.54 0.30 -2.20
CA ILE A 329 6.80 0.47 -2.93
C ILE A 329 7.10 1.97 -3.00
N VAL A 330 8.33 2.36 -2.70
CA VAL A 330 8.69 3.78 -2.55
C VAL A 330 9.80 4.26 -3.46
N SER A 331 10.55 3.37 -4.10
CA SER A 331 11.57 3.75 -5.07
C SER A 331 11.68 2.72 -6.18
N ARG A 332 11.89 3.19 -7.41
CA ARG A 332 12.05 2.33 -8.60
C ARG A 332 13.48 1.85 -8.80
N HIS A 333 14.47 2.66 -8.42
CA HIS A 333 15.87 2.31 -8.60
C HIS A 333 16.75 2.90 -7.48
N PRO A 334 17.37 2.06 -6.64
CA PRO A 334 17.06 0.64 -6.50
C PRO A 334 15.58 0.42 -6.13
N LEU A 335 15.05 -0.78 -6.37
CA LEU A 335 13.68 -1.11 -6.00
C LEU A 335 13.58 -1.19 -4.47
N VAL A 336 12.71 -0.38 -3.85
CA VAL A 336 12.55 -0.34 -2.40
C VAL A 336 11.10 -0.65 -2.00
N VAL A 337 10.92 -1.74 -1.25
CA VAL A 337 9.67 -2.13 -0.59
C VAL A 337 9.70 -1.64 0.86
N ALA A 338 8.59 -1.09 1.34
CA ALA A 338 8.50 -0.48 2.65
C ALA A 338 7.27 -0.95 3.44
N PRO A 339 7.44 -1.92 4.37
CA PRO A 339 6.43 -2.23 5.37
C PRO A 339 6.50 -1.25 6.54
N CYS A 340 5.33 -0.85 7.07
CA CYS A 340 5.22 -0.04 8.27
C CYS A 340 4.79 -0.91 9.46
N VAL A 341 5.66 -1.02 10.46
CA VAL A 341 5.50 -1.94 11.59
C VAL A 341 5.29 -1.13 12.87
N SER A 342 4.26 -1.47 13.63
CA SER A 342 4.01 -0.79 14.90
C SER A 342 5.09 -1.10 15.92
N TYR A 343 5.65 -0.06 16.53
CA TYR A 343 6.57 -0.15 17.67
C TYR A 343 5.93 0.33 18.98
N ALA A 344 4.77 0.98 18.89
CA ALA A 344 4.05 1.49 20.04
C ALA A 344 3.46 0.37 20.90
N ALA A 345 3.17 0.68 22.16
CA ALA A 345 2.51 -0.22 23.11
C ALA A 345 1.22 0.44 23.63
N ILE A 346 0.31 0.79 22.71
CA ILE A 346 -0.90 1.55 23.04
C ILE A 346 -2.04 0.61 23.47
N ASN A 347 -2.27 -0.47 22.72
CA ASN A 347 -3.28 -1.50 22.98
C ASN A 347 -3.01 -2.72 22.08
N ASP A 348 -3.81 -3.78 22.18
CA ASP A 348 -3.65 -5.01 21.38
C ASP A 348 -3.64 -4.78 19.86
N ARG A 349 -4.31 -3.71 19.38
CA ARG A 349 -4.32 -3.36 17.95
C ARG A 349 -3.01 -2.71 17.51
N TYR A 350 -2.44 -1.83 18.33
CA TYR A 350 -1.17 -1.13 18.09
C TYR A 350 -0.11 -1.54 19.12
N ALA A 351 0.05 -2.85 19.26
CA ALA A 351 1.13 -3.44 20.05
C ALA A 351 2.37 -3.63 19.18
N ARG A 352 3.53 -3.55 19.83
CA ARG A 352 4.82 -3.88 19.27
C ARG A 352 4.77 -5.29 18.64
N ARG A 353 5.33 -5.44 17.44
CA ARG A 353 5.33 -6.71 16.68
C ARG A 353 6.69 -7.39 16.80
N GLN A 354 6.72 -8.71 17.01
CA GLN A 354 7.99 -9.47 17.03
C GLN A 354 8.83 -9.27 15.77
N SER A 355 8.20 -9.16 14.60
CA SER A 355 8.90 -8.88 13.34
C SER A 355 9.70 -7.56 13.37
N LEU A 356 9.32 -6.57 14.18
CA LEU A 356 10.11 -5.35 14.38
C LEU A 356 11.53 -5.68 14.87
N ASP A 357 11.60 -6.54 15.89
CA ASP A 357 12.84 -6.91 16.55
C ASP A 357 13.66 -7.87 15.68
N ASP A 358 12.99 -8.82 15.01
CA ASP A 358 13.62 -9.73 14.05
C ASP A 358 14.30 -8.97 12.90
N ILE A 359 13.60 -7.99 12.31
CA ILE A 359 14.09 -7.19 11.17
C ILE A 359 15.26 -6.31 11.59
N ARG A 360 15.16 -5.61 12.72
CA ARG A 360 16.26 -4.77 13.25
C ARG A 360 17.52 -5.57 13.52
N ARG A 361 17.35 -6.75 14.11
CA ARG A 361 18.47 -7.63 14.46
C ARG A 361 19.16 -8.21 13.21
N THR A 362 18.39 -8.64 12.22
CA THR A 362 18.93 -9.28 11.01
C THR A 362 19.33 -8.29 9.93
N GLY A 363 18.79 -7.07 9.96
CA GLY A 363 18.90 -6.10 8.88
C GLY A 363 18.21 -6.57 7.58
N ARG A 364 17.28 -7.52 7.66
CA ARG A 364 16.67 -8.18 6.50
C ARG A 364 15.20 -8.51 6.73
N PHE A 365 14.44 -8.57 5.64
CA PHE A 365 13.09 -9.11 5.63
C PHE A 365 12.70 -9.61 4.24
N GLY A 366 11.78 -10.55 4.17
CA GLY A 366 11.10 -10.90 2.94
C GLY A 366 9.74 -10.22 2.86
N CYS A 367 9.28 -9.90 1.67
CA CYS A 367 7.90 -9.49 1.42
C CYS A 367 7.28 -10.42 0.38
N GLY A 368 6.42 -11.32 0.83
CA GLY A 368 5.62 -12.17 -0.04
C GLY A 368 4.36 -11.46 -0.53
N VAL A 369 3.95 -11.72 -1.77
CA VAL A 369 2.68 -11.24 -2.35
C VAL A 369 1.61 -12.33 -2.15
N PRO A 370 0.70 -12.20 -1.18
CA PRO A 370 -0.43 -13.13 -1.07
C PRO A 370 -1.41 -12.97 -2.23
N PHE A 371 -2.28 -13.95 -2.46
CA PHE A 371 -3.32 -13.94 -3.50
C PHE A 371 -4.66 -14.42 -2.94
N ILE A 372 -5.74 -14.23 -3.70
CA ILE A 372 -7.08 -14.62 -3.27
C ILE A 372 -7.27 -16.14 -3.37
N SER A 373 -7.19 -16.81 -2.22
CA SER A 373 -7.65 -18.19 -1.98
C SER A 373 -8.11 -18.32 -0.52
N GLU A 374 -8.95 -19.30 -0.22
CA GLU A 374 -9.43 -19.53 1.15
C GLU A 374 -8.26 -19.81 2.10
N ALA A 375 -7.37 -20.73 1.73
CA ALA A 375 -6.18 -21.07 2.50
C ALA A 375 -5.27 -19.85 2.80
N MET A 376 -5.05 -18.97 1.81
CA MET A 376 -4.23 -17.77 2.02
C MET A 376 -4.94 -16.74 2.92
N VAL A 377 -6.27 -16.62 2.81
CA VAL A 377 -7.06 -15.75 3.69
C VAL A 377 -7.02 -16.24 5.14
N ASP A 378 -7.11 -17.55 5.36
CA ASP A 378 -6.99 -18.13 6.69
C ASP A 378 -5.57 -18.00 7.24
N ALA A 379 -4.54 -18.19 6.40
CA ALA A 379 -3.15 -17.94 6.77
C ALA A 379 -2.91 -16.48 7.20
N ILE A 380 -3.47 -15.51 6.48
CA ILE A 380 -3.44 -14.08 6.85
C ILE A 380 -4.16 -13.84 8.18
N ARG A 381 -5.38 -14.40 8.35
CA ARG A 381 -6.16 -14.25 9.58
C ARG A 381 -5.39 -14.81 10.78
N TYR A 382 -4.82 -16.00 10.64
CA TYR A 382 -4.04 -16.64 11.70
C TYR A 382 -2.79 -15.81 12.03
N SER A 383 -1.96 -15.54 11.04
CA SER A 383 -0.68 -14.86 11.23
C SER A 383 -0.79 -13.39 11.67
N GLY A 384 -1.94 -12.76 11.44
CA GLY A 384 -2.26 -11.41 11.94
C GLY A 384 -2.80 -11.35 13.37
N ASN A 385 -3.22 -12.47 13.93
CA ASN A 385 -3.77 -12.56 15.30
C ASN A 385 -2.86 -13.32 16.28
N VAL A 386 -1.96 -14.18 15.79
CA VAL A 386 -1.06 -14.99 16.62
C VAL A 386 0.39 -14.51 16.46
N SER A 387 1.10 -14.28 17.58
CA SER A 387 2.54 -13.98 17.56
C SER A 387 3.37 -15.26 17.55
N ILE A 388 4.54 -15.25 16.92
CA ILE A 388 5.46 -16.40 16.98
C ILE A 388 6.01 -16.64 18.39
N VAL A 389 5.96 -15.62 19.26
CA VAL A 389 6.31 -15.75 20.68
C VAL A 389 5.32 -16.65 21.42
N ASP A 390 4.04 -16.61 21.03
CA ASP A 390 2.98 -17.42 21.61
C ASP A 390 2.86 -18.79 20.93
N ASP A 391 3.26 -18.86 19.66
CA ASP A 391 3.26 -20.08 18.86
C ASP A 391 4.57 -20.22 18.05
N GLY A 392 5.48 -21.06 18.55
CA GLY A 392 6.77 -21.31 17.91
C GLY A 392 6.67 -21.99 16.53
N ASP A 393 5.52 -22.59 16.18
CA ASP A 393 5.26 -23.27 14.91
C ASP A 393 4.24 -22.50 14.04
N LYS A 394 4.09 -21.19 14.32
CA LYS A 394 3.14 -20.26 13.68
C LYS A 394 2.99 -20.44 12.17
N LEU A 395 4.10 -20.62 11.45
CA LEU A 395 4.09 -20.76 9.99
C LEU A 395 3.36 -22.04 9.55
N ALA A 396 3.64 -23.16 10.21
CA ALA A 396 2.99 -24.44 9.94
C ALA A 396 1.51 -24.42 10.37
N HIS A 397 1.18 -23.86 11.53
CA HIS A 397 -0.21 -23.72 11.99
C HIS A 397 -1.03 -22.76 11.12
N ALA A 398 -0.39 -21.78 10.46
CA ALA A 398 -1.02 -20.96 9.44
C ALA A 398 -1.28 -21.69 8.10
N GLY A 399 -0.89 -22.96 7.98
CA GLY A 399 -1.00 -23.73 6.74
C GLY A 399 0.00 -23.30 5.66
N LEU A 400 1.11 -22.68 6.05
CA LEU A 400 2.18 -22.25 5.15
C LEU A 400 3.38 -23.21 5.23
N SER A 401 4.22 -23.18 4.20
CA SER A 401 5.48 -23.93 4.19
C SER A 401 6.61 -23.10 3.62
N LEU A 402 7.83 -23.39 4.05
CA LEU A 402 9.01 -22.75 3.51
C LEU A 402 9.41 -23.38 2.17
N ALA A 403 9.86 -22.53 1.26
CA ALA A 403 10.63 -22.93 0.10
C ALA A 403 12.13 -22.66 0.36
N GLU A 404 12.99 -23.40 -0.33
CA GLU A 404 14.42 -23.15 -0.28
C GLU A 404 14.81 -21.90 -1.08
N GLY A 405 15.70 -21.09 -0.50
CA GLY A 405 16.28 -19.91 -1.13
C GLY A 405 16.11 -18.65 -0.29
N GLY A 406 16.71 -17.56 -0.80
CA GLY A 406 16.66 -16.24 -0.17
C GLY A 406 17.51 -16.12 1.10
N ALA A 407 17.74 -14.88 1.51
CA ALA A 407 18.29 -14.53 2.82
C ALA A 407 17.18 -14.45 3.88
N SER A 408 15.95 -14.17 3.47
CA SER A 408 14.74 -14.14 4.31
C SER A 408 13.85 -15.36 4.02
N PRO A 409 12.95 -15.77 4.94
CA PRO A 409 12.10 -16.94 4.71
C PRO A 409 11.21 -16.77 3.47
N LEU A 410 11.26 -17.75 2.57
CA LEU A 410 10.46 -17.83 1.34
C LEU A 410 9.23 -18.72 1.58
N ILE A 411 8.01 -18.26 1.25
CA ILE A 411 6.78 -19.04 1.45
C ILE A 411 6.39 -19.72 0.14
N ASP A 412 6.39 -21.05 0.11
CA ASP A 412 6.20 -21.82 -1.13
C ASP A 412 4.87 -21.52 -1.86
N GLN A 413 3.83 -21.18 -1.11
CA GLN A 413 2.49 -20.89 -1.63
C GLN A 413 2.40 -19.54 -2.36
N MET A 414 3.28 -18.57 -2.08
CA MET A 414 3.13 -17.22 -2.62
C MET A 414 3.79 -17.06 -4.00
N PRO A 415 3.10 -16.44 -4.98
CA PRO A 415 3.59 -16.27 -6.36
C PRO A 415 4.86 -15.44 -6.48
N VAL A 416 5.10 -14.50 -5.56
CA VAL A 416 6.21 -13.56 -5.65
C VAL A 416 6.75 -13.28 -4.25
N HIS A 417 8.07 -13.18 -4.14
CA HIS A 417 8.76 -12.63 -2.99
C HIS A 417 9.82 -11.61 -3.38
N PHE A 418 9.89 -10.56 -2.56
CA PHE A 418 11.00 -9.61 -2.52
C PHE A 418 11.88 -9.98 -1.33
N ASP A 419 13.15 -10.29 -1.59
CA ASP A 419 14.14 -10.51 -0.53
C ASP A 419 14.94 -9.22 -0.32
N CYS A 420 14.74 -8.61 0.85
CA CYS A 420 15.11 -7.22 1.10
C CYS A 420 16.23 -7.10 2.14
N LYS A 421 17.14 -6.18 1.87
CA LYS A 421 18.10 -5.66 2.85
C LYS A 421 17.61 -4.32 3.36
N VAL A 422 17.58 -4.15 4.68
CA VAL A 422 17.22 -2.88 5.30
C VAL A 422 18.34 -1.87 5.08
N THR A 423 17.99 -0.73 4.49
CA THR A 423 18.91 0.40 4.22
C THR A 423 18.59 1.63 5.08
N GLY A 424 17.42 1.65 5.72
CA GLY A 424 17.02 2.71 6.62
C GLY A 424 15.71 2.41 7.33
N GLU A 425 15.41 3.22 8.35
CA GLU A 425 14.19 3.20 9.14
C GLU A 425 13.69 4.64 9.30
N ILE A 426 12.38 4.86 9.16
CA ILE A 426 11.75 6.15 9.38
C ILE A 426 10.67 6.00 10.45
N CYS A 427 10.88 6.60 11.62
CA CYS A 427 9.87 6.64 12.68
C CYS A 427 8.82 7.71 12.36
N LEU A 428 7.55 7.31 12.33
CA LEU A 428 6.43 8.15 11.88
C LEU A 428 5.42 8.45 13.00
N GLY A 429 5.69 8.04 14.24
CA GLY A 429 4.84 8.28 15.40
C GLY A 429 4.55 7.00 16.19
N THR A 430 3.83 6.06 15.58
CA THR A 430 3.54 4.73 16.19
C THR A 430 4.05 3.55 15.37
N HIS A 431 4.47 3.85 14.15
CA HIS A 431 4.99 2.90 13.18
C HIS A 431 6.38 3.34 12.74
N VAL A 432 7.23 2.35 12.54
CA VAL A 432 8.48 2.52 11.82
C VAL A 432 8.27 2.00 10.40
N MET A 433 8.68 2.79 9.43
CA MET A 433 8.73 2.39 8.03
C MET A 433 10.14 1.88 7.74
N PHE A 434 10.27 0.58 7.48
CA PHE A 434 11.54 0.01 7.03
C PHE A 434 11.74 0.30 5.54
N LEU A 435 12.95 0.67 5.15
CA LEU A 435 13.34 0.84 3.75
C LEU A 435 14.10 -0.40 3.30
N GLY A 436 13.39 -1.36 2.68
CA GLY A 436 13.98 -2.60 2.18
C GLY A 436 14.38 -2.48 0.72
N GLU A 437 15.68 -2.35 0.46
CA GLU A 437 16.22 -2.49 -0.89
C GLU A 437 16.13 -3.96 -1.30
N VAL A 438 15.45 -4.22 -2.42
CA VAL A 438 15.28 -5.56 -2.96
C VAL A 438 16.61 -6.00 -3.58
N GLU A 439 17.25 -7.02 -3.01
CA GLU A 439 18.48 -7.62 -3.56
C GLU A 439 18.15 -8.76 -4.54
N ARG A 440 17.00 -9.40 -4.35
CA ARG A 440 16.56 -10.52 -5.19
C ARG A 440 15.04 -10.64 -5.25
N LEU A 441 14.55 -11.00 -6.42
CA LEU A 441 13.17 -11.42 -6.65
C LEU A 441 13.11 -12.94 -6.74
N PHE A 442 12.05 -13.52 -6.21
CA PHE A 442 11.67 -14.92 -6.41
C PHE A 442 10.24 -14.95 -6.93
N VAL A 443 10.01 -15.68 -8.01
CA VAL A 443 8.71 -15.76 -8.69
C VAL A 443 8.42 -17.23 -8.95
N ARG A 444 7.25 -17.73 -8.57
CA ARG A 444 6.91 -19.14 -8.83
C ARG A 444 6.96 -19.42 -10.33
N ALA A 445 7.46 -20.61 -10.70
CA ALA A 445 7.65 -20.98 -12.10
C ALA A 445 6.32 -21.11 -12.90
N ASP A 446 5.18 -21.23 -12.21
CA ASP A 446 3.85 -21.20 -12.82
C ASP A 446 3.26 -19.80 -13.02
N VAL A 447 3.97 -18.75 -12.62
CA VAL A 447 3.61 -17.36 -12.94
C VAL A 447 4.14 -17.02 -14.34
N SER A 448 3.22 -16.80 -15.28
CA SER A 448 3.55 -16.57 -16.70
C SER A 448 2.53 -15.64 -17.36
N PRO A 449 2.75 -15.16 -18.59
CA PRO A 449 1.71 -14.39 -19.29
C PRO A 449 0.39 -15.15 -19.48
N ALA A 450 0.43 -16.49 -19.54
CA ALA A 450 -0.75 -17.35 -19.64
C ALA A 450 -1.41 -17.61 -18.27
N ASN A 451 -0.67 -17.43 -17.17
CA ASN A 451 -1.17 -17.54 -15.80
C ASN A 451 -0.68 -16.34 -14.96
N PRO A 452 -1.17 -15.12 -15.24
CA PRO A 452 -0.64 -13.91 -14.64
C PRO A 452 -1.23 -13.67 -13.25
N LEU A 453 -0.50 -12.89 -12.46
CA LEU A 453 -1.10 -12.12 -11.38
C LEU A 453 -1.99 -11.02 -11.97
N GLU A 454 -3.20 -10.87 -11.45
CA GLU A 454 -4.14 -9.85 -11.90
C GLU A 454 -4.73 -9.03 -10.73
N TRP A 455 -4.63 -7.71 -10.78
CA TRP A 455 -5.31 -6.80 -9.84
C TRP A 455 -5.84 -5.56 -10.56
N ILE A 456 -6.75 -4.85 -9.89
CA ILE A 456 -7.26 -3.56 -10.36
C ILE A 456 -6.78 -2.52 -9.34
N PRO A 457 -5.93 -1.56 -9.73
CA PRO A 457 -5.35 -0.61 -8.78
C PRO A 457 -6.29 0.55 -8.41
N TRP A 458 -7.53 0.51 -8.91
CA TRP A 458 -8.57 1.50 -8.68
C TRP A 458 -9.75 0.85 -7.96
N ALA A 459 -10.31 1.54 -6.97
CA ALA A 459 -11.51 1.07 -6.30
C ALA A 459 -12.75 1.42 -7.14
N ASP A 460 -13.67 0.48 -7.25
CA ASP A 460 -14.93 0.65 -7.98
C ASP A 460 -16.03 1.16 -7.04
N VAL A 461 -17.02 1.87 -7.55
CA VAL A 461 -18.15 2.38 -6.75
C VAL A 461 -19.45 1.92 -7.37
N ARG A 462 -20.29 1.22 -6.59
CA ARG A 462 -21.53 0.61 -7.07
C ARG A 462 -22.71 1.01 -6.18
N PRO A 463 -23.90 1.25 -6.75
CA PRO A 463 -25.12 1.34 -5.94
C PRO A 463 -25.38 0.05 -5.18
N VAL A 464 -25.91 0.14 -3.96
CA VAL A 464 -26.42 -1.02 -3.23
C VAL A 464 -27.71 -1.50 -3.90
N GLN A 465 -27.81 -2.78 -4.22
CA GLN A 465 -29.01 -3.34 -4.86
C GLN A 465 -30.20 -3.25 -3.89
N GLY A 466 -31.29 -2.59 -4.32
CA GLY A 466 -32.53 -2.45 -3.54
C GLY A 466 -32.58 -1.25 -2.57
N ALA A 467 -31.64 -0.31 -2.68
CA ALA A 467 -31.61 0.95 -1.92
C ALA A 467 -32.52 2.05 -2.50
#